data_AF-A0A4Q5RQT6-F1
#
_entry.id   AF-A0A4Q5RQT6-F1
#
_cell.length_a   1.000
_cell.length_b   1.000
_cell.length_c   1.000
_cell.angle_alpha   90.00
_cell.angle_beta   90.00
_cell.angle_gamma   90.00
#
_symmetry.space_group_name_H-M   'P 1'
#
loop_
_entity.id
_entity.type
_entity.pdbx_description
1 polymer ?
#
loop_
_entity_poly.entity_id
_entity_poly.type
_entity_poly.pdbx_seq_one_letter_code
_entity_poly.pdbx_strand_id
1 'polypeptide(L)'
;MRSRNSDHRNSDRYQQDNGNRQYSDDNQWQEDFDNDGDIDYVAGNLGTNTFYRGTDSHPVKIYAGDFANNGGWVAVPSLYLYDSTGIIKEFPAQSRNDIMDQLPALKKKYLTYRAFAGAEMNNLFPKAVIDSSYKLEANFMQTAFIENVGNGKFSIKPLPWTAQMAPVFGIVADDFNGDGNLD
;
A
#
# COMPACT_ATOMS: atom_id res chain seq x y z
N MET A 1 44.00 21.91 -0.08
CA MET A 1 43.24 21.41 -1.25
C MET A 1 41.95 20.78 -0.74
N ARG A 2 40.86 20.98 -1.48
CA ARG A 2 39.47 21.06 -1.00
C ARG A 2 38.87 19.73 -0.51
N SER A 3 38.17 19.80 0.61
CA SER A 3 37.08 18.88 1.00
C SER A 3 35.94 18.96 -0.02
N ARG A 4 35.36 17.81 -0.40
CA ARG A 4 34.10 17.73 -1.16
C ARG A 4 33.08 16.96 -0.33
N ASN A 5 32.15 17.72 0.25
CA ASN A 5 30.79 17.26 0.53
C ASN A 5 30.14 16.86 -0.79
N SER A 6 29.47 15.72 -0.84
CA SER A 6 28.57 15.33 -1.92
C SER A 6 27.16 15.16 -1.38
N ASP A 7 26.34 16.16 -1.74
CA ASP A 7 24.92 16.10 -2.10
C ASP A 7 23.92 15.58 -1.07
N HIS A 8 23.47 16.50 -0.21
CA HIS A 8 22.04 16.63 0.12
C HIS A 8 21.31 17.15 -1.12
N ARG A 9 20.45 16.34 -1.73
CA ARG A 9 19.43 16.82 -2.67
C ARG A 9 18.18 15.97 -2.51
N ASN A 10 17.24 16.43 -1.69
CA ASN A 10 15.92 16.86 -2.17
C ASN A 10 15.07 17.33 -0.97
N SER A 11 15.32 18.55 -0.46
CA SER A 11 14.45 19.19 0.55
C SER A 11 14.07 20.64 0.22
N ASP A 12 14.65 21.21 -0.85
CA ASP A 12 14.57 22.66 -1.07
C ASP A 12 13.82 23.00 -2.36
N ARG A 13 12.51 22.73 -2.37
CA ARG A 13 11.55 23.47 -3.22
C ARG A 13 10.19 23.59 -2.53
N TYR A 14 10.18 24.25 -1.38
CA TYR A 14 8.99 24.93 -0.87
C TYR A 14 9.31 26.42 -0.84
N GLN A 15 9.14 27.07 -1.99
CA GLN A 15 9.10 28.53 -2.05
C GLN A 15 7.64 28.95 -2.07
N GLN A 16 7.29 29.79 -1.10
CA GLN A 16 6.04 30.52 -1.02
C GLN A 16 5.74 31.18 -2.37
N ASP A 17 4.56 30.90 -2.92
CA ASP A 17 3.98 31.75 -3.96
C ASP A 17 2.61 32.24 -3.50
N ASN A 18 2.47 33.56 -3.55
CA ASN A 18 1.31 34.30 -3.07
C ASN A 18 0.16 34.12 -4.06
N GLY A 19 -0.85 33.34 -3.70
CA GLY A 19 -2.18 33.41 -4.33
C GLY A 19 -2.49 32.40 -5.43
N ASN A 20 -1.71 31.34 -5.60
CA ASN A 20 -2.12 30.17 -6.39
C ASN A 20 -1.92 28.92 -5.52
N ARG A 21 -3.02 28.30 -5.10
CA ARG A 21 -2.98 26.98 -4.44
C ARG A 21 -2.33 26.00 -5.41
N GLN A 22 -1.07 25.65 -5.13
CA GLN A 22 -0.40 24.58 -5.86
C GLN A 22 -1.11 23.29 -5.50
N TYR A 23 -1.87 22.76 -6.46
CA TYR A 23 -2.33 21.38 -6.41
C TYR A 23 -1.09 20.49 -6.44
N SER A 24 -0.70 19.96 -5.29
CA SER A 24 0.24 18.86 -5.30
C SER A 24 -0.53 17.60 -5.71
N ASP A 25 0.05 16.80 -6.60
CA ASP A 25 -0.42 15.43 -6.90
C ASP A 25 -0.16 14.50 -5.70
N ASP A 26 -0.24 15.03 -4.48
CA ASP A 26 0.07 14.32 -3.26
C ASP A 26 -1.19 13.60 -2.81
N ASN A 27 -1.03 12.30 -2.58
CA ASN A 27 -2.06 11.43 -2.01
C ASN A 27 -2.30 11.71 -0.50
N GLN A 28 -1.82 12.85 -0.01
CA GLN A 28 -1.90 13.29 1.38
C GLN A 28 -2.15 14.79 1.41
N TRP A 29 -2.99 15.24 2.33
CA TRP A 29 -3.22 16.65 2.63
C TRP A 29 -3.00 16.89 4.11
N GLN A 30 -2.44 18.04 4.48
CA GLN A 30 -2.21 18.43 5.87
C GLN A 30 -2.83 19.81 6.11
N GLU A 31 -3.59 19.98 7.19
CA GLU A 31 -4.22 21.25 7.58
C GLU A 31 -4.79 21.12 9.00
N ASP A 32 -5.22 22.22 9.61
CA ASP A 32 -5.98 22.24 10.87
C ASP A 32 -7.48 22.04 10.56
N PHE A 33 -7.92 20.78 10.43
CA PHE A 33 -9.28 20.46 9.95
C PHE A 33 -10.35 20.62 11.02
N ASP A 34 -10.00 20.50 12.31
CA ASP A 34 -10.93 20.68 13.43
C ASP A 34 -10.80 22.04 14.14
N ASN A 35 -9.88 22.90 13.68
CA ASN A 35 -9.61 24.26 14.17
C ASN A 35 -9.14 24.31 15.63
N ASP A 36 -8.39 23.31 16.08
CA ASP A 36 -7.83 23.26 17.43
C ASP A 36 -6.40 23.84 17.54
N GLY A 37 -5.82 24.22 16.40
CA GLY A 37 -4.52 24.87 16.28
C GLY A 37 -3.35 23.91 16.07
N ASP A 38 -3.62 22.63 15.84
CA ASP A 38 -2.61 21.64 15.45
C ASP A 38 -2.88 21.03 14.06
N ILE A 39 -1.91 20.27 13.53
CA ILE A 39 -1.96 19.78 12.13
C ILE A 39 -2.51 18.36 12.09
N ASP A 40 -3.62 18.20 11.37
CA ASP A 40 -4.22 16.93 10.98
C ASP A 40 -3.79 16.51 9.57
N TYR A 41 -4.17 15.28 9.18
CA TYR A 41 -3.91 14.77 7.84
C TYR A 41 -5.12 14.06 7.24
N VAL A 42 -5.27 14.17 5.93
CA VAL A 42 -6.05 13.23 5.12
C VAL A 42 -5.08 12.42 4.28
N ALA A 43 -5.14 11.09 4.38
CA ALA A 43 -4.27 10.18 3.65
C ALA A 43 -5.11 9.25 2.76
N GLY A 44 -4.91 9.38 1.45
CA GLY A 44 -5.54 8.53 0.47
C GLY A 44 -4.88 7.16 0.39
N ASN A 45 -5.65 6.15 0.05
CA ASN A 45 -5.18 4.76 0.00
C ASN A 45 -5.89 4.00 -1.12
N LEU A 46 -5.59 2.71 -1.24
CA LEU A 46 -6.16 1.81 -2.24
C LEU A 46 -7.70 1.69 -2.16
N GLY A 47 -8.26 1.84 -0.97
CA GLY A 47 -9.68 1.67 -0.69
C GLY A 47 -10.08 0.20 -0.49
N THR A 48 -11.28 0.01 0.03
CA THR A 48 -11.81 -1.34 0.37
C THR A 48 -12.57 -1.99 -0.78
N ASN A 49 -12.85 -1.26 -1.86
CA ASN A 49 -13.42 -1.81 -3.08
C ASN A 49 -12.39 -2.49 -3.97
N THR A 50 -11.49 -3.27 -3.37
CA THR A 50 -10.42 -3.97 -4.08
C THR A 50 -10.33 -5.42 -3.65
N PHE A 51 -9.53 -6.18 -4.40
CA PHE A 51 -9.21 -7.56 -4.07
C PHE A 51 -8.33 -7.67 -2.82
N TYR A 52 -7.54 -6.62 -2.56
CA TYR A 52 -6.61 -6.52 -1.44
C TYR A 52 -7.36 -6.05 -0.18
N ARG A 53 -7.63 -6.98 0.74
CA ARG A 53 -8.39 -6.73 1.98
C ARG A 53 -7.56 -7.03 3.22
N GLY A 54 -6.43 -6.33 3.34
CA GLY A 54 -5.54 -6.49 4.47
C GLY A 54 -6.18 -6.06 5.79
N THR A 55 -5.91 -6.82 6.84
CA THR A 55 -6.25 -6.50 8.23
C THR A 55 -5.06 -6.85 9.13
N ASP A 56 -5.09 -6.48 10.41
CA ASP A 56 -4.01 -6.84 11.35
C ASP A 56 -3.77 -8.35 11.48
N SER A 57 -4.86 -9.13 11.40
CA SER A 57 -4.79 -10.60 11.49
C SER A 57 -4.43 -11.26 10.16
N HIS A 58 -4.77 -10.61 9.04
CA HIS A 58 -4.64 -11.13 7.70
C HIS A 58 -4.16 -10.01 6.75
N PRO A 59 -2.90 -9.57 6.87
CA PRO A 59 -2.38 -8.48 6.06
C PRO A 59 -2.20 -8.92 4.60
N VAL A 60 -2.22 -7.97 3.69
CA VAL A 60 -1.69 -8.18 2.34
C VAL A 60 -0.18 -8.16 2.44
N LYS A 61 0.52 -9.07 1.75
CA LYS A 61 1.98 -9.14 1.81
C LYS A 61 2.60 -9.09 0.43
N ILE A 62 3.88 -8.75 0.39
CA ILE A 62 4.73 -8.94 -0.78
C ILE A 62 5.97 -9.71 -0.35
N TYR A 63 6.27 -10.78 -1.08
CA TYR A 63 7.52 -11.53 -0.96
C TYR A 63 8.39 -11.20 -2.17
N ALA A 64 9.56 -10.63 -1.93
CA ALA A 64 10.48 -10.24 -2.97
C ALA A 64 11.82 -10.97 -2.84
N GLY A 65 12.35 -11.47 -3.96
CA GLY A 65 13.66 -12.11 -3.98
C GLY A 65 14.03 -12.69 -5.33
N ASP A 66 15.26 -13.18 -5.43
CA ASP A 66 15.76 -13.93 -6.58
C ASP A 66 15.37 -15.42 -6.47
N PHE A 67 14.10 -15.71 -6.73
CA PHE A 67 13.55 -17.07 -6.62
C PHE A 67 14.09 -18.03 -7.69
N ALA A 68 14.69 -17.52 -8.76
CA ALA A 68 15.25 -18.30 -9.86
C ALA A 68 16.77 -18.46 -9.78
N ASN A 69 17.44 -17.81 -8.82
CA ASN A 69 18.88 -17.75 -8.65
C ASN A 69 19.62 -17.31 -9.94
N ASN A 70 19.09 -16.27 -10.59
CA ASN A 70 19.62 -15.73 -11.84
C ASN A 70 19.97 -14.23 -11.74
N GLY A 71 19.95 -13.65 -10.53
CA GLY A 71 20.16 -12.24 -10.23
C GLY A 71 18.90 -11.37 -10.38
N GLY A 72 17.79 -11.91 -10.90
CA GLY A 72 16.55 -11.18 -11.14
C GLY A 72 15.60 -11.26 -9.96
N TRP A 73 15.24 -10.11 -9.39
CA TRP A 73 14.25 -10.05 -8.31
C TRP A 73 12.84 -10.11 -8.86
N VAL A 74 12.00 -10.91 -8.22
CA VAL A 74 10.56 -11.00 -8.48
C VAL A 74 9.82 -10.67 -7.20
N ALA A 75 8.77 -9.86 -7.30
CA ALA A 75 7.85 -9.57 -6.21
C ALA A 75 6.54 -10.35 -6.42
N VAL A 76 6.17 -11.14 -5.42
CA VAL A 76 4.93 -11.93 -5.42
C VAL A 76 4.01 -11.37 -4.32
N PRO A 77 2.99 -10.60 -4.67
CA PRO A 77 1.96 -10.18 -3.72
C PRO A 77 1.11 -11.37 -3.29
N SER A 78 0.70 -11.38 -2.02
CA SER A 78 -0.20 -12.36 -1.44
C SER A 78 -1.33 -11.69 -0.67
N LEU A 79 -2.41 -12.44 -0.50
CA LEU A 79 -3.56 -12.04 0.30
C LEU A 79 -4.22 -13.28 0.89
N TYR A 80 -5.12 -13.06 1.85
CA TYR A 80 -5.82 -14.14 2.53
C TYR A 80 -7.20 -14.36 1.92
N LEU A 81 -7.52 -15.62 1.61
CA LEU A 81 -8.82 -16.07 1.09
C LEU A 81 -9.26 -17.33 1.82
N TYR A 82 -10.56 -17.61 1.77
CA TYR A 82 -11.08 -18.92 2.16
C TYR A 82 -10.74 -19.96 1.09
N ASP A 83 -10.19 -21.09 1.52
CA ASP A 83 -10.03 -22.25 0.66
C ASP A 83 -11.35 -23.01 0.48
N SER A 84 -11.34 -24.10 -0.30
CA SER A 84 -12.54 -24.91 -0.56
C SER A 84 -13.12 -25.60 0.68
N THR A 85 -12.39 -25.61 1.80
CA THR A 85 -12.83 -26.17 3.09
C THR A 85 -13.36 -25.09 4.04
N GLY A 86 -13.30 -23.81 3.63
CA GLY A 86 -13.71 -22.68 4.45
C GLY A 86 -12.65 -22.21 5.44
N ILE A 87 -11.39 -22.62 5.28
CA ILE A 87 -10.27 -22.18 6.13
C ILE A 87 -9.59 -21.00 5.45
N ILE A 88 -9.36 -19.92 6.19
CA ILE A 88 -8.61 -18.76 5.69
C ILE A 88 -7.13 -19.11 5.58
N LYS A 89 -6.56 -18.85 4.40
CA LYS A 89 -5.16 -19.16 4.07
C LYS A 89 -4.58 -18.09 3.16
N GLU A 90 -3.26 -18.02 3.14
CA GLU A 90 -2.52 -17.08 2.31
C GLU A 90 -2.26 -17.67 0.91
N PHE A 91 -2.62 -16.90 -0.11
CA PHE A 91 -2.48 -17.29 -1.52
C PHE A 91 -1.76 -16.19 -2.30
N PRO A 92 -1.05 -16.53 -3.41
CA PRO A 92 -0.57 -15.52 -4.34
C PRO A 92 -1.76 -14.74 -4.91
N ALA A 93 -1.65 -13.41 -4.98
CA ALA A 93 -2.66 -12.55 -5.60
C ALA A 93 -2.62 -12.62 -7.13
N GLN A 94 -1.45 -12.95 -7.68
CA GLN A 94 -1.22 -13.09 -9.12
C GLN A 94 -1.95 -14.30 -9.70
N SER A 95 -2.41 -14.18 -10.95
CA SER A 95 -2.94 -15.33 -11.66
C SER A 95 -1.83 -16.33 -11.98
N ARG A 96 -2.24 -17.56 -12.35
CA ARG A 96 -1.31 -18.61 -12.77
C ARG A 96 -0.38 -18.15 -13.88
N ASN A 97 -0.89 -17.40 -14.85
CA ASN A 97 -0.07 -16.97 -15.99
C ASN A 97 0.92 -15.87 -15.58
N ASP A 98 0.45 -14.86 -14.85
CA ASP A 98 1.26 -13.72 -14.42
C ASP A 98 2.50 -14.18 -13.63
N ILE A 99 2.30 -15.07 -12.66
CA ILE A 99 3.42 -15.56 -11.83
C ILE A 99 4.36 -16.47 -12.63
N MET A 100 3.84 -17.26 -13.57
CA MET A 100 4.65 -18.20 -14.36
C MET A 100 5.43 -17.54 -15.49
N ASP A 101 5.00 -16.37 -15.94
CA ASP A 101 5.77 -15.57 -16.89
C ASP A 101 6.99 -14.94 -16.21
N GLN A 102 6.88 -14.62 -14.91
CA GLN A 102 8.00 -14.17 -14.09
C GLN A 102 8.85 -15.35 -13.57
N LEU A 103 8.22 -16.49 -13.26
CA LEU A 103 8.84 -17.67 -12.65
C LEU A 103 8.48 -18.96 -13.41
N PRO A 104 9.07 -19.21 -14.60
CA PRO A 104 8.72 -20.34 -15.45
C PRO A 104 8.90 -21.73 -14.80
N ALA A 105 9.77 -21.85 -13.80
CA ALA A 105 9.97 -23.09 -13.05
C ALA A 105 8.67 -23.61 -12.40
N LEU A 106 7.75 -22.71 -12.03
CA LEU A 106 6.46 -23.07 -11.45
C LEU A 106 5.53 -23.79 -12.44
N LYS A 107 5.73 -23.64 -13.76
CA LYS A 107 4.92 -24.33 -14.79
C LYS A 107 4.95 -25.85 -14.62
N LYS A 108 6.11 -26.41 -14.23
CA LYS A 108 6.28 -27.86 -13.99
C LYS A 108 5.53 -28.34 -12.75
N LYS A 109 5.39 -27.48 -11.73
CA LYS A 109 4.73 -27.81 -10.46
C LYS A 109 3.21 -27.68 -10.56
N TYR A 110 2.72 -26.68 -11.28
CA TYR A 110 1.30 -26.38 -11.42
C TYR A 110 0.88 -26.41 -12.89
N LEU A 111 0.74 -27.62 -13.44
CA LEU A 111 0.43 -27.82 -14.87
C LEU A 111 -0.95 -27.31 -15.28
N THR A 112 -1.91 -27.26 -14.35
CA THR A 112 -3.29 -26.83 -14.62
C THR A 112 -3.70 -25.66 -13.71
N TYR A 113 -4.69 -24.88 -14.15
CA TYR A 113 -5.29 -23.83 -13.31
C TYR A 113 -5.89 -24.38 -12.03
N ARG A 114 -6.51 -25.57 -12.09
CA ARG A 114 -7.03 -26.25 -10.89
C ARG A 114 -5.92 -26.55 -9.88
N ALA A 115 -4.75 -27.02 -10.34
CA ALA A 115 -3.61 -27.27 -9.46
C ALA A 115 -3.07 -25.99 -8.81
N PHE A 116 -3.08 -24.86 -9.54
CA PHE A 116 -2.64 -23.57 -9.02
C PHE A 116 -3.67 -22.90 -8.10
N ALA A 117 -4.97 -23.10 -8.32
CA ALA A 117 -6.04 -22.45 -7.55
C ALA A 117 -5.99 -22.79 -6.04
N GLY A 118 -5.43 -23.93 -5.67
CA GLY A 118 -5.20 -24.33 -4.27
C GLY A 118 -3.76 -24.14 -3.80
N ALA A 119 -2.91 -23.45 -4.57
CA ALA A 119 -1.50 -23.27 -4.23
C ALA A 119 -1.33 -22.17 -3.18
N GLU A 120 -1.24 -22.56 -1.91
CA GLU A 120 -0.91 -21.65 -0.81
C GLU A 120 0.46 -20.98 -1.03
N MET A 121 0.61 -19.73 -0.57
CA MET A 121 1.84 -18.95 -0.76
C MET A 121 3.09 -19.69 -0.26
N ASN A 122 2.98 -20.33 0.92
CA ASN A 122 4.06 -21.13 1.53
C ASN A 122 4.43 -22.39 0.74
N ASN A 123 3.57 -22.82 -0.18
CA ASN A 123 3.82 -23.99 -1.03
C ASN A 123 4.42 -23.62 -2.38
N LEU A 124 4.53 -22.34 -2.76
CA LEU A 124 5.11 -21.96 -4.05
C LEU A 124 6.61 -22.25 -4.11
N PHE A 125 7.33 -21.95 -3.02
CA PHE A 125 8.78 -22.10 -2.93
C PHE A 125 9.19 -22.98 -1.75
N PRO A 126 10.43 -23.52 -1.74
CA PRO A 126 10.98 -24.14 -0.54
C PRO A 126 10.97 -23.17 0.64
N LYS A 127 10.67 -23.67 1.85
CA LYS A 127 10.57 -22.85 3.06
C LYS A 127 11.79 -21.95 3.29
N ALA A 128 13.00 -22.47 3.10
CA ALA A 128 14.24 -21.70 3.26
C ALA A 128 14.28 -20.44 2.35
N VAL A 129 13.76 -20.55 1.13
CA VAL A 129 13.72 -19.44 0.16
C VAL A 129 12.69 -18.38 0.58
N ILE A 130 11.52 -18.81 1.06
CA ILE A 130 10.49 -17.89 1.59
C ILE A 130 11.00 -17.19 2.85
N ASP A 131 11.67 -17.90 3.74
CA ASP A 131 12.21 -17.33 4.97
C ASP A 131 13.31 -16.30 4.70
N SER A 132 14.12 -16.50 3.66
CA SER A 132 15.16 -15.53 3.24
C SER A 132 14.66 -14.40 2.34
N SER A 133 13.40 -14.45 1.88
CA SER A 133 12.84 -13.40 1.02
C SER A 133 12.59 -12.10 1.79
N TYR A 134 12.66 -10.97 1.09
CA TYR A 134 12.27 -9.68 1.63
C TYR A 134 10.74 -9.62 1.72
N LYS A 135 10.21 -9.16 2.86
CA LYS A 135 8.78 -9.18 3.16
C LYS A 135 8.30 -7.78 3.56
N LEU A 136 7.22 -7.35 2.92
CA LEU A 136 6.47 -6.17 3.29
C LEU A 136 5.03 -6.57 3.56
N GLU A 137 4.38 -5.90 4.50
CA GLU A 137 3.00 -6.17 4.89
C GLU A 137 2.20 -4.85 4.93
N ALA A 138 0.93 -4.93 4.55
CA ALA A 138 -0.03 -3.85 4.64
C ALA A 138 -1.34 -4.38 5.25
N ASN A 139 -1.79 -3.75 6.33
CA ASN A 139 -2.94 -4.14 7.15
C ASN A 139 -4.04 -3.06 7.19
N PHE A 140 -3.81 -1.89 6.60
CA PHE A 140 -4.78 -0.79 6.53
C PHE A 140 -4.91 -0.31 5.08
N MET A 141 -6.09 -0.53 4.50
CA MET A 141 -6.37 -0.23 3.08
C MET A 141 -7.24 1.00 2.88
N GLN A 142 -7.80 1.53 3.96
CA GLN A 142 -8.78 2.60 3.89
C GLN A 142 -8.09 3.95 3.68
N THR A 143 -8.71 4.80 2.87
CA THR A 143 -8.45 6.24 2.90
C THR A 143 -8.96 6.78 4.25
N ALA A 144 -8.19 7.61 4.93
CA ALA A 144 -8.48 8.00 6.30
C ALA A 144 -8.16 9.47 6.59
N PHE A 145 -8.94 10.01 7.52
CA PHE A 145 -8.59 11.20 8.28
C PHE A 145 -7.76 10.76 9.50
N ILE A 146 -6.70 11.49 9.75
CA ILE A 146 -5.73 11.25 10.81
C ILE A 146 -5.71 12.52 11.65
N GLU A 147 -6.51 12.49 12.70
CA GLU A 147 -6.69 13.55 13.68
C GLU A 147 -5.50 13.55 14.63
N ASN A 148 -4.83 14.67 14.78
CA ASN A 148 -3.86 14.86 15.84
C ASN A 148 -4.62 15.14 17.14
N VAL A 149 -4.31 14.39 18.19
CA VAL A 149 -4.98 14.52 19.50
C VAL A 149 -4.02 15.06 20.56
N GLY A 150 -2.99 15.78 20.10
CA GLY A 150 -1.93 16.37 20.89
C GLY A 150 -0.89 15.37 21.41
N ASN A 151 0.21 15.92 21.95
CA ASN A 151 1.32 15.15 22.53
C ASN A 151 1.94 14.10 21.58
N GLY A 152 1.90 14.34 20.27
CA GLY A 152 2.42 13.42 19.25
C GLY A 152 1.58 12.15 19.09
N LYS A 153 0.30 12.17 19.47
CA LYS A 153 -0.64 11.07 19.29
C LYS A 153 -1.62 11.40 18.19
N PHE A 154 -2.03 10.36 17.46
CA PHE A 154 -2.97 10.48 16.36
C PHE A 154 -4.10 9.47 16.49
N SER A 155 -5.28 9.86 16.05
CA SER A 155 -6.52 9.09 15.97
C SER A 155 -6.86 8.91 14.49
N ILE A 156 -6.93 7.66 14.03
CA ILE A 156 -7.16 7.34 12.62
C ILE A 156 -8.63 6.95 12.44
N LYS A 157 -9.34 7.69 11.59
CA LYS A 157 -10.76 7.48 11.27
C LYS A 157 -10.90 7.28 9.76
N PRO A 158 -11.42 6.12 9.30
CA PRO A 158 -11.67 5.93 7.88
C PRO A 158 -12.67 6.96 7.33
N LEU A 159 -12.39 7.47 6.13
CA LEU A 159 -13.35 8.31 5.41
C LEU A 159 -14.57 7.48 4.95
N PRO A 160 -15.70 8.14 4.62
CA PRO A 160 -16.91 7.48 4.16
C PRO A 160 -16.68 6.53 2.97
N TRP A 161 -17.61 5.58 2.78
CA TRP A 161 -17.54 4.56 1.70
C TRP A 161 -17.22 5.13 0.32
N THR A 162 -17.71 6.33 0.01
CA THR A 162 -17.46 7.00 -1.27
C THR A 162 -15.97 7.21 -1.55
N ALA A 163 -15.17 7.49 -0.51
CA ALA A 163 -13.70 7.62 -0.59
C ALA A 163 -12.96 6.27 -0.66
N GLN A 164 -13.68 5.15 -0.58
CA GLN A 164 -13.12 3.79 -0.59
C GLN A 164 -13.41 3.04 -1.89
N MET A 165 -14.18 3.64 -2.81
CA MET A 165 -14.65 3.00 -4.04
C MET A 165 -13.54 2.79 -5.08
N ALA A 166 -12.49 3.60 -5.04
CA ALA A 166 -11.34 3.54 -5.93
C ALA A 166 -10.08 4.02 -5.20
N PRO A 167 -8.88 3.68 -5.70
CA PRO A 167 -7.65 4.21 -5.15
C PRO A 167 -7.62 5.73 -5.25
N VAL A 168 -7.25 6.39 -4.15
CA VAL A 168 -7.00 7.82 -4.13
C VAL A 168 -5.56 8.06 -4.56
N PHE A 169 -5.36 8.96 -5.52
CA PHE A 169 -4.05 9.35 -6.04
C PHE A 169 -3.74 10.84 -5.83
N GLY A 170 -4.72 11.61 -5.37
CA GLY A 170 -4.59 13.04 -5.11
C GLY A 170 -5.76 13.50 -4.26
N ILE A 171 -5.50 14.50 -3.42
CA ILE A 171 -6.46 15.06 -2.49
C ILE A 171 -6.43 16.58 -2.64
N VAL A 172 -7.59 17.21 -2.56
CA VAL A 172 -7.74 18.65 -2.49
C VAL A 172 -8.72 18.94 -1.36
N ALA A 173 -8.31 19.82 -0.44
CA ALA A 173 -9.19 20.38 0.57
C ALA A 173 -9.47 21.85 0.26
N ASP A 174 -10.74 22.22 0.28
CA ASP A 174 -11.22 23.60 0.08
C ASP A 174 -12.57 23.76 0.79
N ASP A 175 -12.99 24.99 1.02
CA ASP A 175 -14.34 25.29 1.47
C ASP A 175 -15.29 25.24 0.25
N PHE A 176 -15.72 24.04 -0.12
CA PHE A 176 -16.56 23.83 -1.30
C PHE A 176 -18.01 24.26 -1.05
N ASN A 177 -18.44 24.30 0.20
CA ASN A 177 -19.81 24.59 0.58
C ASN A 177 -20.03 26.03 1.14
N GLY A 178 -18.95 26.74 1.48
CA GLY A 178 -18.96 28.12 1.98
C GLY A 178 -19.25 28.27 3.47
N ASP A 179 -19.08 27.22 4.28
CA ASP A 179 -19.36 27.23 5.72
C ASP A 179 -18.15 27.60 6.59
N GLY A 180 -16.99 27.83 5.96
CA GLY A 180 -15.75 28.19 6.63
C GLY A 180 -14.94 27.01 7.15
N ASN A 181 -15.37 25.77 6.91
CA ASN A 181 -14.59 24.56 7.14
C ASN A 181 -14.09 23.99 5.80
N LEU A 182 -13.02 23.19 5.86
CA LEU A 182 -12.52 22.50 4.68
C LEU A 182 -13.27 21.17 4.48
N ASP A 183 -13.67 20.93 3.24
CA ASP A 183 -14.38 19.73 2.77
C ASP A 183 -13.43 18.70 2.12
#